data_AF-A0A917KAB0-F1
#
_entry.id   AF-A0A917KAB0-F1
#
_cell.length_a   1.000
_cell.length_b   1.000
_cell.length_c   1.000
_cell.angle_alpha   90.00
_cell.angle_beta   90.00
_cell.angle_gamma   90.00
#
_symmetry.space_group_name_H-M   'P 1'
#
loop_
_entity.id
_entity.type
_entity.pdbx_description
1 polymer ?
#
loop_
_entity_poly.entity_id
_entity_poly.type
_entity_poly.pdbx_seq_one_letter_code
_entity_poly.pdbx_strand_id
1 'polypeptide(L)'
;MTNEQVEATKSAQGRRARRRGRDFERAVAKYLGGELVPLSGALGGKWSGDVTLTIGGQTYQIQTKRTKALTTQRRWLQHDGSDILVQANPREPVRKALVVMELETFRRLINCIQPEMPLEAP
;
A
#
# COMPACT_ATOMS: atom_id res chain seq x y z
N MET A 1 -6.69 37.14 7.83
CA MET A 1 -5.71 36.49 6.92
C MET A 1 -6.08 36.91 5.51
N THR A 2 -5.11 37.33 4.70
CA THR A 2 -5.36 37.69 3.29
C THR A 2 -5.52 36.43 2.43
N ASN A 3 -6.15 36.54 1.25
CA ASN A 3 -6.35 35.40 0.34
C ASN A 3 -5.03 34.72 -0.05
N GLU A 4 -3.95 35.48 -0.26
CA GLU A 4 -2.61 34.95 -0.54
C GLU A 4 -2.06 34.10 0.63
N GLN A 5 -2.29 34.50 1.88
CA GLN A 5 -1.85 33.74 3.05
C GLN A 5 -2.58 32.39 3.15
N VAL A 6 -3.85 32.33 2.73
CA VAL A 6 -4.66 31.10 2.72
C VAL A 6 -4.21 30.14 1.61
N GLU A 7 -3.85 30.63 0.42
CA GLU A 7 -3.32 29.79 -0.66
C GLU A 7 -1.92 29.24 -0.35
N ALA A 8 -1.05 30.08 0.24
CA ALA A 8 0.28 29.66 0.66
C ALA A 8 0.23 28.55 1.72
N THR A 9 -0.71 28.61 2.67
CA THR A 9 -0.89 27.55 3.68
C THR A 9 -1.47 26.26 3.08
N LYS A 10 -2.45 26.34 2.18
CA LYS A 10 -3.00 25.16 1.47
C LYS A 10 -1.92 24.45 0.64
N SER A 11 -1.10 25.19 -0.09
CA SER A 11 -0.02 24.62 -0.91
C SER A 11 1.07 23.95 -0.04
N ALA A 12 1.42 24.54 1.10
CA ALA A 12 2.34 23.95 2.07
C ALA A 12 1.77 22.67 2.69
N GLN A 13 0.47 22.66 3.03
CA GLN A 13 -0.23 21.50 3.57
C GLN A 13 -0.25 20.34 2.56
N GLY A 14 -0.51 20.62 1.28
CA GLY A 14 -0.47 19.62 0.20
C GLY A 14 0.91 19.00 0.01
N ARG A 15 1.97 19.82 -0.02
CA ARG A 15 3.37 19.35 -0.09
C ARG A 15 3.73 18.45 1.11
N ARG A 16 3.32 18.85 2.32
CA ARG A 16 3.55 18.07 3.55
C ARG A 16 2.79 16.75 3.54
N ALA A 17 1.57 16.72 3.02
CA ALA A 17 0.81 15.48 2.87
C ALA A 17 1.49 14.50 1.90
N ARG A 18 1.91 14.97 0.72
CA ARG A 18 2.64 14.15 -0.27
C ARG A 18 3.93 13.59 0.30
N ARG A 19 4.72 14.41 1.01
CA ARG A 19 5.96 13.96 1.66
C ARG A 19 5.69 12.85 2.68
N ARG A 20 4.67 13.00 3.53
CA ARG A 20 4.29 11.96 4.50
C ARG A 20 3.84 10.65 3.84
N GLY A 21 3.17 10.72 2.69
CA GLY A 21 2.86 9.55 1.87
C GLY A 21 4.14 8.84 1.43
N ARG A 22 5.03 9.56 0.74
CA ARG A 22 6.32 9.04 0.27
C ARG A 22 7.21 8.48 1.38
N ASP A 23 7.24 9.12 2.54
CA ASP A 23 8.00 8.63 3.69
C ASP A 23 7.40 7.30 4.22
N PHE A 24 6.09 7.13 4.14
CA PHE A 24 5.44 5.87 4.51
C PHE A 24 5.69 4.76 3.50
N GLU A 25 5.59 5.05 2.20
CA GLU A 25 5.94 4.10 1.11
C GLU A 25 7.35 3.56 1.30
N ARG A 26 8.33 4.46 1.52
CA ARG A 26 9.73 4.11 1.82
C ARG A 26 9.86 3.22 3.05
N ALA A 27 9.13 3.55 4.12
CA ALA A 27 9.17 2.77 5.35
C ALA A 27 8.59 1.36 5.14
N VAL A 28 7.50 1.24 4.38
CA VAL A 28 6.88 -0.06 4.05
C VAL A 28 7.81 -0.89 3.19
N ALA A 29 8.35 -0.35 2.09
CA ALA A 29 9.31 -1.03 1.23
C ALA A 29 10.49 -1.58 2.04
N LYS A 30 11.11 -0.71 2.86
CA LYS A 30 12.23 -1.12 3.73
C LYS A 30 11.83 -2.20 4.74
N TYR A 31 10.65 -2.08 5.36
CA TYR A 31 10.21 -3.01 6.39
C TYR A 31 9.89 -4.40 5.82
N LEU A 32 9.35 -4.46 4.61
CA LEU A 32 9.01 -5.71 3.93
C LEU A 32 10.17 -6.31 3.12
N GLY A 33 11.23 -5.54 2.88
CA GLY A 33 12.29 -5.92 1.95
C GLY A 33 11.87 -5.83 0.47
N GLY A 34 10.88 -4.98 0.17
CA GLY A 34 10.39 -4.73 -1.19
C GLY A 34 11.03 -3.50 -1.85
N GLU A 35 10.62 -3.21 -3.08
CA GLU A 35 11.10 -2.09 -3.88
C GLU A 35 10.02 -1.03 -4.08
N LEU A 36 10.41 0.25 -4.17
CA LEU A 36 9.46 1.31 -4.52
C LEU A 36 9.20 1.29 -6.02
N VAL A 37 7.93 1.41 -6.41
CA VAL A 37 7.57 1.56 -7.81
C VAL A 37 7.81 3.01 -8.25
N PRO A 38 8.73 3.29 -9.19
CA PRO A 38 8.92 4.64 -9.71
C PRO A 38 7.68 5.10 -10.48
N LEU A 39 7.24 6.34 -10.24
CA LEU A 39 6.07 6.97 -10.91
C LEU A 39 4.74 6.24 -10.65
N SER A 40 4.56 5.64 -9.47
CA SER A 40 3.29 5.05 -9.04
C SER A 40 2.12 6.02 -9.29
N GLY A 41 1.13 5.56 -10.07
CA GLY A 41 -0.06 6.34 -10.45
C GLY A 41 -0.05 6.98 -11.84
N ALA A 42 1.08 7.04 -12.55
CA ALA A 42 1.13 7.61 -13.91
C ALA A 42 1.00 6.57 -15.04
N LEU A 43 1.38 5.31 -14.79
CA LEU A 43 1.57 4.30 -15.84
C LEU A 43 0.47 3.21 -15.89
N GLY A 44 -0.33 3.04 -14.83
CA GLY A 44 -1.37 2.01 -14.74
C GLY A 44 -0.85 0.57 -14.84
N GLY A 45 -1.75 -0.42 -14.72
CA GLY A 45 -1.45 -1.85 -14.95
C GLY A 45 -0.41 -2.44 -13.97
N LYS A 46 0.54 -3.25 -14.44
CA LYS A 46 1.56 -3.91 -13.58
C LYS A 46 2.48 -2.98 -12.76
N TRP A 47 2.34 -1.67 -12.95
CA TRP A 47 3.03 -0.62 -12.20
C TRP A 47 2.06 0.19 -11.32
N SER A 48 0.86 -0.34 -11.05
CA SER A 48 -0.16 0.23 -10.16
C SER A 48 0.05 -0.27 -8.73
N GLY A 49 1.01 0.34 -8.06
CA GLY A 49 1.33 0.09 -6.66
C GLY A 49 2.39 1.06 -6.20
N ASP A 50 2.54 1.25 -4.90
CA ASP A 50 3.62 2.07 -4.35
C ASP A 50 4.87 1.24 -4.09
N VAL A 51 4.69 -0.05 -3.81
CA VAL A 51 5.75 -1.00 -3.47
C VAL A 51 5.51 -2.33 -4.21
N THR A 52 6.58 -2.97 -4.69
CA THR A 52 6.57 -4.36 -5.15
C THR A 52 7.26 -5.26 -4.14
N LEU A 53 6.77 -6.49 -3.99
CA LEU A 53 7.38 -7.50 -3.12
C LEU A 53 7.29 -8.88 -3.78
N THR A 54 8.41 -9.60 -3.81
CA THR A 54 8.46 -10.97 -4.33
C THR A 54 8.50 -11.98 -3.18
N ILE A 55 7.53 -12.90 -3.15
CA ILE A 55 7.42 -13.98 -2.16
C ILE A 55 7.20 -15.28 -2.91
N GLY A 56 8.03 -16.30 -2.65
CA GLY A 56 7.88 -17.61 -3.29
C GLY A 56 7.95 -17.58 -4.82
N GLY A 57 8.68 -16.64 -5.40
CA GLY A 57 8.78 -16.45 -6.86
C GLY A 57 7.64 -15.67 -7.51
N GLN A 58 6.57 -15.34 -6.75
CA GLN A 58 5.48 -14.50 -7.20
C GLN A 58 5.70 -13.05 -6.79
N THR A 59 5.48 -12.10 -7.70
CA THR A 59 5.54 -10.66 -7.40
C THR A 59 4.16 -10.12 -7.10
N TYR A 60 4.06 -9.36 -6.01
CA TYR A 60 2.84 -8.71 -5.52
C TYR A 60 2.99 -7.19 -5.59
N GLN A 61 1.91 -6.53 -6.01
CA GLN A 61 1.76 -5.08 -5.99
C GLN A 61 1.13 -4.64 -4.68
N ILE A 62 1.77 -3.69 -4.00
CA ILE A 62 1.35 -3.19 -2.70
C ILE A 62 0.99 -1.71 -2.83
N GLN A 63 -0.26 -1.38 -2.51
CA GLN A 63 -0.69 0.00 -2.28
C GLN A 63 -0.48 0.35 -0.81
N THR A 64 0.02 1.55 -0.53
CA THR A 64 0.13 2.08 0.83
C THR A 64 -0.81 3.24 1.06
N LYS A 65 -1.47 3.30 2.23
CA LYS A 65 -2.35 4.42 2.59
C LYS A 65 -2.19 4.82 4.04
N ARG A 66 -1.99 6.13 4.29
CA ARG A 66 -2.03 6.75 5.62
C ARG A 66 -3.44 7.28 5.91
N THR A 67 -4.33 6.41 6.34
CA THR A 67 -5.75 6.74 6.49
C THR A 67 -6.44 5.92 7.57
N LYS A 68 -7.54 6.46 8.10
CA LYS A 68 -8.47 5.77 9.00
C LYS A 68 -9.65 5.13 8.23
N ALA A 69 -9.77 5.42 6.95
CA ALA A 69 -10.95 5.06 6.17
C ALA A 69 -10.91 3.59 5.74
N LEU A 70 -11.74 2.77 6.37
CA LEU A 70 -11.87 1.34 6.06
C LEU A 70 -12.76 1.07 4.83
N THR A 71 -13.70 1.98 4.53
CA THR A 71 -14.74 1.79 3.50
C THR A 71 -14.22 1.80 2.07
N THR A 72 -12.96 2.20 1.84
CA THR A 72 -12.37 2.35 0.50
C THR A 72 -11.35 1.27 0.17
N GLN A 73 -11.13 0.31 1.06
CA GLN A 73 -10.14 -0.77 0.90
C GLN A 73 -10.41 -1.63 -0.33
N ARG A 74 -11.66 -2.06 -0.53
CA ARG A 74 -12.04 -2.87 -1.71
C ARG A 74 -11.78 -2.13 -3.01
N ARG A 75 -12.06 -0.82 -3.06
CA ARG A 75 -11.78 0.00 -4.23
C ARG A 75 -10.27 0.01 -4.53
N TRP A 76 -9.41 0.21 -3.54
CA TRP A 76 -7.97 0.21 -3.78
C TRP A 76 -7.45 -1.16 -4.24
N LEU A 77 -7.99 -2.25 -3.70
CA LEU A 77 -7.59 -3.60 -4.13
C LEU A 77 -8.08 -3.91 -5.56
N GLN A 78 -9.37 -3.67 -5.84
CA GLN A 78 -10.00 -4.15 -7.07
C GLN A 78 -9.89 -3.16 -8.23
N HIS A 79 -10.05 -1.87 -7.96
CA HIS A 79 -10.09 -0.84 -8.99
C HIS A 79 -8.69 -0.29 -9.32
N ASP A 80 -7.84 -0.10 -8.29
CA ASP A 80 -6.48 0.38 -8.52
C ASP A 80 -5.50 -0.77 -8.82
N GLY A 81 -5.97 -2.03 -8.77
CA GLY A 81 -5.25 -3.21 -9.27
C GLY A 81 -4.10 -3.69 -8.38
N SER A 82 -4.13 -3.41 -7.08
CA SER A 82 -3.09 -3.88 -6.15
C SER A 82 -3.50 -5.17 -5.45
N ASP A 83 -2.58 -6.12 -5.34
CA ASP A 83 -2.82 -7.40 -4.65
C ASP A 83 -2.97 -7.23 -3.14
N ILE A 84 -2.27 -6.25 -2.58
CA ILE A 84 -2.15 -6.02 -1.14
C ILE A 84 -2.28 -4.52 -0.84
N LEU A 85 -2.98 -4.21 0.23
CA LEU A 85 -3.05 -2.88 0.82
C LEU A 85 -2.34 -2.89 2.18
N VAL A 86 -1.37 -1.99 2.36
CA VAL A 86 -0.76 -1.68 3.66
C VAL A 86 -1.29 -0.34 4.14
N GLN A 87 -2.06 -0.35 5.23
CA GLN A 87 -2.67 0.85 5.79
C GLN A 87 -2.21 1.10 7.22
N ALA A 88 -2.03 2.37 7.57
CA ALA A 88 -1.77 2.76 8.95
C ALA A 88 -2.45 4.10 9.25
N ASN A 89 -2.85 4.30 10.51
CA ASN A 89 -3.29 5.62 10.92
C ASN A 89 -2.13 6.62 10.77
N PRO A 90 -2.38 7.92 10.50
CA PRO A 90 -1.32 8.91 10.24
C PRO A 90 -0.23 9.03 11.31
N ARG A 91 -0.50 8.60 12.56
CA ARG A 91 0.44 8.67 13.69
C ARG A 91 1.01 7.31 14.10
N GLU A 92 0.57 6.22 13.48
CA GLU A 92 1.04 4.88 13.84
C GLU A 92 2.40 4.57 13.19
N PRO A 93 3.29 3.84 13.88
CA PRO A 93 4.50 3.35 13.25
C PRO A 93 4.19 2.26 12.21
N VAL A 94 5.07 2.10 11.20
CA VAL A 94 4.87 1.13 10.11
C VAL A 94 4.67 -0.31 10.60
N ARG A 95 5.33 -0.71 11.68
CA ARG A 95 5.18 -2.05 12.30
C ARG A 95 3.77 -2.35 12.84
N LYS A 96 2.93 -1.33 13.01
CA LYS A 96 1.53 -1.45 13.42
C LYS A 96 0.56 -1.27 12.26
N ALA A 97 1.07 -1.13 11.03
CA ALA A 97 0.23 -1.08 9.85
C ALA A 97 -0.54 -2.39 9.70
N LEU A 98 -1.79 -2.28 9.25
CA LEU A 98 -2.60 -3.42 8.88
C LEU A 98 -2.32 -3.78 7.43
N VAL A 99 -2.27 -5.08 7.16
CA VAL A 99 -2.22 -5.64 5.82
C VAL A 99 -3.62 -6.13 5.47
N VAL A 100 -4.14 -5.70 4.33
CA VAL A 100 -5.45 -6.12 3.81
C VAL A 100 -5.24 -6.69 2.41
N MET A 101 -5.80 -7.86 2.15
CA MET A 101 -5.74 -8.54 0.87
C MET A 101 -6.95 -9.45 0.73
N GLU A 102 -7.22 -9.92 -0.49
CA GLU A 102 -8.24 -10.95 -0.69
C GLU A 102 -7.81 -12.29 -0.07
N LEU A 103 -8.79 -13.08 0.39
CA LEU A 103 -8.51 -14.35 1.07
C LEU A 103 -7.73 -15.32 0.17
N GLU A 104 -8.00 -15.33 -1.13
CA GLU A 104 -7.27 -16.16 -2.10
C GLU A 104 -5.79 -15.74 -2.20
N THR A 105 -5.50 -14.43 -2.19
CA THR A 105 -4.12 -13.93 -2.14
C THR A 105 -3.41 -14.37 -0.87
N PHE A 106 -4.09 -14.30 0.28
CA PHE A 106 -3.56 -14.77 1.55
C PHE A 106 -3.27 -16.28 1.54
N ARG A 107 -4.19 -17.08 0.99
CA ARG A 107 -4.01 -18.54 0.82
C ARG A 107 -2.75 -18.86 0.00
N ARG A 108 -2.55 -18.16 -1.11
CA ARG A 108 -1.35 -18.33 -1.96
C ARG A 108 -0.07 -18.02 -1.18
N LEU A 109 -0.06 -16.96 -0.38
CA LEU A 109 1.09 -16.60 0.46
C LEU A 109 1.41 -17.70 1.48
N ILE A 110 0.39 -18.26 2.15
CA ILE A 110 0.60 -19.38 3.08
C ILE A 110 1.23 -20.57 2.34
N ASN A 111 0.69 -20.95 1.18
CA ASN A 111 1.21 -22.10 0.42
C ASN A 111 2.64 -21.89 -0.07
N CYS A 112 3.05 -20.65 -0.36
CA CYS A 112 4.45 -20.34 -0.69
C CYS A 112 5.41 -20.57 0.49
N ILE A 113 4.93 -20.44 1.72
CA ILE A 113 5.74 -20.57 2.95
C ILE A 113 5.61 -21.98 3.53
N GLN A 114 4.45 -22.61 3.38
CA GLN A 114 4.09 -23.92 3.91
C GLN A 114 3.49 -24.77 2.78
N PRO A 115 4.34 -25.39 1.93
CA PRO A 115 3.88 -26.08 0.72
C PRO A 115 3.02 -27.33 1.00
N GLU A 116 2.96 -27.81 2.24
CA GLU A 116 2.27 -29.05 2.62
C GLU A 116 0.81 -28.88 3.02
N MET A 117 0.20 -27.69 2.95
CA MET A 117 -1.24 -27.55 3.18
C MET A 117 -2.04 -28.02 1.96
N PRO A 118 -2.73 -29.18 2.02
CA PRO A 118 -3.54 -29.66 0.91
C PRO A 118 -4.79 -28.79 0.73
N LEU A 119 -5.24 -28.69 -0.52
CA LEU A 119 -6.51 -28.10 -0.91
C LEU A 119 -7.66 -29.02 -0.47
N GLU A 120 -8.07 -28.93 0.79
CA GLU A 120 -9.41 -29.37 1.17
C GLU A 120 -10.22 -28.13 1.50
N ALA A 121 -10.86 -27.57 0.47
CA ALA A 121 -11.96 -26.63 0.67
C ALA A 121 -13.24 -27.43 0.99
N PRO A 122 -14.14 -26.89 1.85
CA PRO A 122 -15.45 -27.50 2.10
C PRO A 122 -16.36 -27.49 0.88
#